data_AF-A0AA51D866-F1
#
_entry.id   AF-A0AA51D866-F1
#
_cell.length_a   1.000
_cell.length_b   1.000
_cell.length_c   1.000
_cell.angle_alpha   90.00
_cell.angle_beta   90.00
_cell.angle_gamma   90.00
#
_symmetry.space_group_name_H-M   'P 1'
#
loop_
_entity.id
_entity.type
_entity.pdbx_description
1 polymer ?
#
loop_
_entity_poly.entity_id
_entity_poly.type
_entity_poly.pdbx_seq_one_letter_code
_entity_poly.pdbx_strand_id
1 'polypeptide(L)'
;MNNVLKKLIQSENKRFLFLLAVFIFSLMLSALIYIGAGETSLTNINYESISTMKVSEIFAATLKRNLIYFAAVIVLTILGYGNIITALFVFVSVYYGLSVIFLIRTLGMDSQYFFMTFTDYFVFFPLLFYFTFISGTISKYTKKTKNIETISHKFDIIISSYIKLSLVYLLIVAGYSFLYSYYILILSRLLVR
;
A
#
# COMPACT_ATOMS: atom_id res chain seq x y z
N MET A 1 24.62 7.10 -24.92
CA MET A 1 23.22 6.98 -24.49
C MET A 1 22.42 8.15 -25.06
N ASN A 2 21.26 7.90 -25.69
CA ASN A 2 20.43 8.95 -26.32
C ASN A 2 19.98 10.01 -25.29
N ASN A 3 20.07 11.29 -25.62
CA ASN A 3 19.67 12.42 -24.77
C ASN A 3 18.19 12.34 -24.34
N VAL A 4 17.32 11.79 -25.18
CA VAL A 4 15.90 11.58 -24.87
C VAL A 4 15.74 10.53 -23.77
N LEU A 5 16.47 9.41 -23.87
CA LEU A 5 16.46 8.35 -22.87
C LEU A 5 17.02 8.83 -21.53
N LYS A 6 18.10 9.62 -21.55
CA LYS A 6 18.69 10.23 -20.35
C LYS A 6 17.71 11.16 -19.62
N LYS A 7 16.96 11.99 -20.37
CA LYS A 7 15.93 12.88 -19.81
C LYS A 7 14.76 12.09 -19.22
N LEU A 8 14.34 11.00 -19.85
CA LEU A 8 13.27 10.13 -19.35
C LEU A 8 13.66 9.51 -18.00
N ILE A 9 14.82 8.85 -17.95
CA ILE A 9 15.36 8.23 -16.73
C ILE A 9 15.48 9.25 -15.60
N GLN A 10 16.01 10.45 -15.87
CA GLN A 10 16.10 11.51 -14.87
C GLN A 10 14.72 11.96 -14.35
N SER A 11 13.72 12.03 -15.23
CA SER A 11 12.38 12.46 -14.84
C SER A 11 11.66 11.44 -13.96
N GLU A 12 11.84 10.15 -14.24
CA GLU A 12 11.27 9.07 -13.43
C GLU A 12 12.03 8.90 -12.11
N ASN A 13 13.36 9.05 -12.12
CA ASN A 13 14.17 9.02 -10.90
C ASN A 13 13.80 10.18 -9.96
N LYS A 14 13.60 11.40 -10.48
CA LYS A 14 13.10 12.54 -9.68
C LYS A 14 11.76 12.22 -9.02
N ARG A 15 10.88 11.51 -9.72
CA ARG A 15 9.58 11.12 -9.18
C ARG A 15 9.70 10.05 -8.10
N PHE A 16 10.54 9.07 -8.33
CA PHE A 16 10.86 8.05 -7.34
C PHE A 16 11.39 8.70 -6.05
N LEU A 17 12.36 9.60 -6.18
CA LEU A 17 12.92 10.37 -5.06
C LEU A 17 11.86 11.24 -4.37
N PHE A 18 10.95 11.85 -5.14
CA PHE A 18 9.84 12.61 -4.57
C PHE A 18 8.91 11.72 -3.73
N LEU A 19 8.49 10.56 -4.25
CA LEU A 19 7.66 9.62 -3.51
C LEU A 19 8.37 9.06 -2.28
N LEU A 20 9.68 8.83 -2.37
CA LEU A 20 10.53 8.41 -1.26
C LEU A 20 10.61 9.51 -0.19
N ALA A 21 10.78 10.77 -0.59
CA ALA A 21 10.75 11.90 0.35
C ALA A 21 9.38 12.02 1.03
N VAL A 22 8.29 11.97 0.25
CA VAL A 22 6.91 11.98 0.77
C VAL A 22 6.69 10.85 1.76
N PHE A 23 7.23 9.66 1.48
CA PHE A 23 7.17 8.51 2.37
C PHE A 23 7.89 8.80 3.69
N ILE A 24 9.15 9.27 3.66
CA ILE A 24 9.90 9.65 4.86
C ILE A 24 9.13 10.69 5.68
N PHE A 25 8.64 11.74 5.04
CA PHE A 25 7.86 12.78 5.72
C PHE A 25 6.56 12.22 6.33
N SER A 26 5.88 11.29 5.65
CA SER A 26 4.67 10.65 6.17
C SER A 26 4.97 9.81 7.41
N LEU A 27 6.11 9.11 7.45
CA LEU A 27 6.54 8.39 8.64
C LEU A 27 6.91 9.34 9.79
N MET A 28 7.63 10.43 9.51
CA MET A 28 7.90 11.45 10.53
C MET A 28 6.60 12.06 11.07
N LEU A 29 5.64 12.34 10.20
CA LEU A 29 4.33 12.86 10.58
C LEU A 29 3.57 11.86 11.47
N SER A 30 3.65 10.56 11.18
CA SER A 30 3.05 9.53 12.04
C SER A 30 3.63 9.56 13.46
N ALA A 31 4.93 9.79 13.62
CA ALA A 31 5.57 9.95 14.93
C ALA A 31 5.10 11.20 15.65
N LEU A 32 4.95 12.33 14.95
CA LEU A 32 4.42 13.56 15.51
C LEU A 32 2.96 13.42 15.96
N ILE A 33 2.12 12.79 15.14
CA ILE A 33 0.72 12.51 15.49
C ILE A 33 0.66 11.64 16.75
N TYR A 34 1.50 10.61 16.82
CA TYR A 34 1.55 9.73 17.98
C TYR A 34 1.95 10.48 19.27
N ILE A 35 2.99 11.33 19.22
CA ILE A 35 3.41 12.15 20.37
C ILE A 35 2.28 13.11 20.79
N GLY A 36 1.60 13.73 19.82
CA GLY A 36 0.53 14.70 20.07
C GLY A 36 -0.79 14.10 20.56
N ALA A 37 -1.11 12.86 20.20
CA ALA A 37 -2.36 12.19 20.58
C ALA A 37 -2.38 11.75 22.07
N GLY A 38 -1.24 11.78 22.76
CA GLY A 38 -1.14 11.33 24.15
C GLY A 38 -1.28 9.81 24.30
N GLU A 39 -0.94 9.31 25.48
CA GLU A 39 -0.73 7.88 25.75
C GLU A 39 -2.00 7.01 25.84
N THR A 40 -3.16 7.47 25.39
CA THR A 40 -4.44 6.87 25.76
C THR A 40 -5.09 6.10 24.61
N SER A 41 -4.83 4.79 24.59
CA SER A 41 -5.75 3.68 24.26
C SER A 41 -4.95 2.50 23.68
N LEU A 42 -4.38 1.69 24.57
CA LEU A 42 -4.05 0.32 24.22
C LEU A 42 -5.39 -0.40 24.03
N THR A 43 -5.84 -0.51 22.79
CA THR A 43 -6.93 -1.42 22.45
C THR A 43 -6.39 -2.83 22.65
N ASN A 44 -6.77 -3.46 23.75
CA ASN A 44 -6.52 -4.89 23.97
C ASN A 44 -7.08 -5.65 22.77
N ILE A 45 -6.19 -6.27 22.01
CA ILE A 45 -6.57 -7.07 20.84
C ILE A 45 -7.23 -8.33 21.37
N ASN A 46 -8.50 -8.53 21.01
CA ASN A 46 -9.26 -9.69 21.43
C ASN A 46 -8.87 -10.91 20.57
N TYR A 47 -7.80 -11.60 20.96
CA TYR A 47 -7.30 -12.79 20.28
C TYR A 47 -8.30 -13.96 20.34
N GLU A 48 -9.12 -14.07 21.38
CA GLU A 48 -10.18 -15.08 21.49
C GLU A 48 -11.19 -14.96 20.34
N SER A 49 -11.61 -13.73 20.02
CA SER A 49 -12.52 -13.45 18.90
C SER A 49 -11.90 -13.88 17.56
N ILE A 50 -10.60 -13.64 17.34
CA ILE A 50 -9.91 -14.02 16.10
C ILE A 50 -9.71 -15.54 16.00
N SER A 51 -9.48 -16.22 17.13
CA SER A 51 -9.23 -17.67 17.16
C SER A 51 -10.44 -18.53 16.76
N THR A 52 -11.65 -18.01 16.98
CA THR A 52 -12.92 -18.68 16.69
C THR A 52 -13.45 -18.40 15.28
N MET A 53 -12.88 -17.40 14.58
CA MET A 53 -13.25 -17.07 13.21
C MET A 53 -12.86 -18.17 12.21
N LYS A 54 -13.67 -18.31 11.16
CA LYS A 54 -13.33 -19.18 10.03
C LYS A 54 -12.25 -18.52 9.17
N VAL A 55 -11.40 -19.34 8.54
CA VAL A 55 -10.38 -18.86 7.58
C VAL A 55 -11.01 -17.96 6.51
N SER A 56 -12.22 -18.30 6.04
CA SER A 56 -12.96 -17.53 5.04
C SER A 56 -13.31 -16.12 5.50
N GLU A 57 -13.60 -15.92 6.79
CA GLU A 57 -13.95 -14.63 7.38
C GLU A 57 -12.71 -13.74 7.50
N ILE A 58 -11.60 -14.30 8.01
CA ILE A 58 -10.30 -13.62 8.09
C ILE A 58 -9.80 -13.25 6.68
N PHE A 59 -9.98 -14.16 5.72
CA PHE A 59 -9.63 -13.92 4.33
C PHE A 59 -10.45 -12.80 3.72
N ALA A 60 -11.77 -12.81 3.87
CA ALA A 60 -12.63 -11.74 3.35
C ALA A 60 -12.26 -10.37 3.96
N ALA A 61 -11.99 -10.31 5.26
CA ALA A 61 -11.59 -9.08 5.95
C ALA A 61 -10.23 -8.56 5.44
N THR A 62 -9.23 -9.44 5.35
CA THR A 62 -7.88 -9.13 4.86
C THR A 62 -7.91 -8.70 3.40
N LEU A 63 -8.65 -9.43 2.57
CA LEU A 63 -8.79 -9.15 1.15
C LEU A 63 -9.48 -7.79 0.93
N LYS A 64 -10.57 -7.51 1.66
CA LYS A 64 -11.27 -6.22 1.60
C LYS A 64 -10.34 -5.07 1.97
N ARG A 65 -9.61 -5.18 3.08
CA ARG A 65 -8.65 -4.17 3.54
C ARG A 65 -7.59 -3.88 2.47
N ASN A 66 -7.03 -4.94 1.89
CA ASN A 66 -5.90 -4.82 0.97
C ASN A 66 -6.33 -4.39 -0.44
N LEU A 67 -7.48 -4.83 -0.97
CA LEU A 67 -7.91 -4.53 -2.34
C LEU A 67 -8.43 -3.10 -2.54
N ILE A 68 -9.05 -2.49 -1.52
CA ILE A 68 -9.68 -1.17 -1.64
C ILE A 68 -8.67 -0.12 -2.13
N TYR A 69 -7.45 -0.14 -1.58
CA TYR A 69 -6.39 0.78 -2.01
C TYR A 69 -6.04 0.59 -3.49
N PHE A 70 -5.78 -0.65 -3.90
CA PHE A 70 -5.37 -0.96 -5.28
C PHE A 70 -6.47 -0.61 -6.26
N ALA A 71 -7.73 -0.94 -5.97
CA ALA A 71 -8.87 -0.57 -6.80
C ALA A 71 -8.98 0.95 -6.97
N ALA A 72 -8.87 1.73 -5.88
CA ALA A 72 -8.92 3.19 -5.94
C ALA A 72 -7.77 3.77 -6.80
N VAL A 73 -6.55 3.27 -6.61
CA VAL A 73 -5.37 3.72 -7.37
C VAL A 73 -5.49 3.36 -8.86
N ILE A 74 -6.03 2.19 -9.21
CA ILE A 74 -6.28 1.80 -10.61
C ILE A 74 -7.22 2.79 -11.28
N VAL A 75 -8.37 3.08 -10.66
CA VAL A 75 -9.37 4.01 -11.19
C VAL A 75 -8.78 5.40 -11.36
N LEU A 76 -8.09 5.92 -10.34
CA LEU A 76 -7.45 7.24 -10.40
C LEU A 76 -6.34 7.32 -11.46
N THR A 77 -5.66 6.21 -11.73
CA THR A 77 -4.61 6.14 -12.75
C THR A 77 -5.20 6.24 -14.14
N ILE A 78 -6.27 5.49 -14.42
CA ILE A 78 -7.00 5.53 -15.69
C ILE A 78 -7.62 6.93 -15.92
N LEU A 79 -8.08 7.60 -14.86
CA LEU A 79 -8.60 8.96 -14.95
C LEU A 79 -7.51 10.03 -15.16
N GLY A 80 -6.26 9.75 -14.78
CA GLY A 80 -5.14 10.68 -14.87
C GLY A 80 -4.95 11.59 -13.64
N TYR A 81 -5.51 11.21 -12.49
CA TYR A 81 -5.46 11.99 -11.25
C TYR A 81 -4.24 11.67 -10.36
N GLY A 82 -3.04 11.92 -10.89
CA GLY A 82 -1.77 11.61 -10.22
C GLY A 82 -1.60 12.27 -8.84
N ASN A 83 -2.14 13.47 -8.63
CA ASN A 83 -2.04 14.17 -7.34
C ASN A 83 -2.86 13.47 -6.24
N ILE A 84 -4.03 12.93 -6.60
CA ILE A 84 -4.90 12.20 -5.66
C ILE A 84 -4.26 10.86 -5.28
N ILE A 85 -3.60 10.19 -6.24
CA ILE A 85 -2.81 8.97 -5.97
C ILE A 85 -1.73 9.25 -4.93
N THR A 86 -1.00 10.36 -5.07
CA THR A 86 0.01 10.77 -4.08
C THR A 86 -0.62 11.06 -2.72
N ALA A 87 -1.76 11.75 -2.67
CA ALA A 87 -2.46 12.04 -1.40
C ALA A 87 -2.94 10.77 -0.69
N LEU A 88 -3.52 9.81 -1.42
CA LEU A 88 -3.87 8.50 -0.88
C LEU A 88 -2.64 7.75 -0.35
N PHE A 89 -1.52 7.83 -1.05
CA PHE A 89 -0.27 7.23 -0.61
C PHE A 89 0.27 7.87 0.69
N VAL A 90 0.16 9.18 0.85
CA VAL A 90 0.48 9.87 2.11
C VAL A 90 -0.39 9.31 3.24
N PHE A 91 -1.71 9.27 3.05
CA PHE A 91 -2.63 8.82 4.08
C PHE A 91 -2.35 7.38 4.52
N VAL A 92 -2.14 6.48 3.57
CA VAL A 92 -1.78 5.08 3.83
C VAL A 92 -0.42 4.97 4.52
N SER A 93 0.58 5.75 4.08
CA SER A 93 1.91 5.75 4.70
C SER A 93 1.88 6.22 6.16
N VAL A 94 1.09 7.27 6.46
CA VAL A 94 0.88 7.75 7.84
C VAL A 94 0.19 6.67 8.68
N TYR A 95 -0.86 6.04 8.15
CA TYR A 95 -1.56 4.95 8.82
C TYR A 95 -0.60 3.78 9.17
N TYR A 96 0.19 3.33 8.19
CA TYR A 96 1.18 2.28 8.41
C TYR A 96 2.24 2.70 9.45
N GLY A 97 2.73 3.94 9.37
CA GLY A 97 3.68 4.49 10.34
C GLY A 97 3.11 4.50 11.76
N LEU A 98 1.86 4.94 11.94
CA LEU A 98 1.16 4.89 13.22
C LEU A 98 1.06 3.46 13.73
N SER A 99 0.66 2.52 12.87
CA SER A 99 0.61 1.10 13.23
C SER A 99 1.97 0.55 13.69
N VAL A 100 3.11 1.02 13.14
CA VAL A 100 4.46 0.60 13.61
C VAL A 100 4.72 1.16 15.00
N ILE A 101 4.40 2.42 15.23
CA ILE A 101 4.68 3.08 16.51
C ILE A 101 3.84 2.45 17.62
N PHE A 102 2.56 2.20 17.35
CA PHE A 102 1.69 1.45 18.27
C PHE A 102 2.27 0.07 18.57
N LEU A 103 2.72 -0.64 17.53
CA LEU A 103 3.33 -1.94 17.68
C LEU A 103 4.59 -1.88 18.55
N ILE A 104 5.54 -0.97 18.28
CA ILE A 104 6.78 -0.82 19.07
C ILE A 104 6.47 -0.51 20.54
N ARG A 105 5.40 0.22 20.82
CA ARG A 105 4.92 0.42 22.20
C ARG A 105 4.33 -0.85 22.80
N THR A 106 3.49 -1.56 22.06
CA THR A 106 2.91 -2.84 22.49
C THR A 106 3.99 -3.91 22.68
N LEU A 107 5.12 -3.83 21.96
CA LEU A 107 6.32 -4.68 22.11
C LEU A 107 6.96 -4.59 23.50
N GLY A 108 6.61 -3.58 24.31
CA GLY A 108 6.89 -3.60 25.75
C GLY A 108 6.22 -4.77 26.48
N MET A 109 5.25 -5.47 25.87
CA MET A 109 4.53 -6.60 26.46
C MET A 109 4.15 -7.75 25.49
N ASP A 110 4.08 -7.57 24.15
CA ASP A 110 3.57 -8.64 23.25
C ASP A 110 4.40 -8.83 21.95
N SER A 111 5.40 -9.72 22.01
CA SER A 111 6.26 -10.11 20.87
C SER A 111 5.52 -10.78 19.71
N GLN A 112 4.29 -11.25 19.93
CA GLN A 112 3.56 -12.06 18.95
C GLN A 112 2.71 -11.19 18.02
N TYR A 113 2.19 -10.06 18.53
CA TYR A 113 1.58 -9.02 17.69
C TYR A 113 2.57 -8.46 16.67
N PHE A 114 3.84 -8.33 17.06
CA PHE A 114 4.90 -7.90 16.14
C PHE A 114 5.01 -8.81 14.92
N PHE A 115 5.05 -10.12 15.13
CA PHE A 115 5.12 -11.07 14.02
C PHE A 115 3.89 -11.01 13.11
N MET A 116 2.68 -10.74 13.65
CA MET A 116 1.49 -10.54 12.83
C MET A 116 1.64 -9.34 11.90
N THR A 117 2.09 -8.19 12.39
CA THR A 117 2.13 -6.97 11.59
C THR A 117 3.42 -6.83 10.77
N PHE A 118 4.51 -7.47 11.18
CA PHE A 118 5.83 -7.41 10.52
C PHE A 118 5.77 -7.82 9.04
N THR A 119 4.98 -8.86 8.70
CA THR A 119 4.81 -9.30 7.32
C THR A 119 4.09 -8.26 6.45
N ASP A 120 3.13 -7.52 7.01
CA ASP A 120 2.48 -6.41 6.29
C ASP A 120 3.49 -5.30 5.96
N TYR A 121 4.48 -5.06 6.82
CA TYR A 121 5.53 -4.07 6.59
C TYR A 121 6.61 -4.50 5.59
N PHE A 122 7.05 -5.76 5.65
CA PHE A 122 8.16 -6.23 4.81
C PHE A 122 7.72 -6.70 3.44
N VAL A 123 6.48 -7.18 3.30
CA VAL A 123 6.00 -7.78 2.05
C VAL A 123 4.98 -6.87 1.39
N PHE A 124 3.94 -6.47 2.11
CA PHE A 124 2.82 -5.75 1.52
C PHE A 124 3.13 -4.26 1.27
N PHE A 125 3.88 -3.62 2.17
CA PHE A 125 4.18 -2.19 2.03
C PHE A 125 5.11 -1.86 0.84
N PRO A 126 6.20 -2.61 0.55
CA PRO A 126 6.99 -2.39 -0.66
C PRO A 126 6.19 -2.61 -1.95
N LEU A 127 5.29 -3.60 -1.95
CA LEU A 127 4.36 -3.85 -3.05
C LEU A 127 3.47 -2.63 -3.28
N LEU A 128 2.92 -2.06 -2.21
CA LEU A 128 2.08 -0.86 -2.24
C LEU A 128 2.86 0.35 -2.77
N PHE A 129 4.06 0.61 -2.23
CA PHE A 129 4.92 1.70 -2.67
C PHE A 129 5.21 1.63 -4.18
N TYR A 130 5.64 0.46 -4.65
CA TYR A 130 6.03 0.28 -6.04
C TYR A 130 4.82 0.34 -6.99
N PHE A 131 3.67 -0.22 -6.58
CA PHE A 131 2.43 -0.10 -7.32
C PHE A 131 1.99 1.37 -7.48
N THR A 132 2.11 2.16 -6.42
CA THR A 132 1.81 3.59 -6.43
C THR A 132 2.78 4.38 -7.30
N PHE A 133 4.07 4.03 -7.30
CA PHE A 133 5.06 4.63 -8.19
C PHE A 133 4.70 4.42 -9.67
N ILE A 134 4.41 3.18 -10.06
CA ILE A 134 4.02 2.85 -11.45
C ILE A 134 2.71 3.56 -11.83
N SER A 135 1.71 3.47 -10.96
CA SER A 135 0.39 4.06 -11.15
C SER A 135 0.46 5.58 -11.31
N GLY A 136 1.23 6.24 -10.46
CA GLY A 136 1.51 7.67 -10.61
C GLY A 136 2.17 7.97 -11.96
N THR A 137 3.20 7.22 -12.32
CA THR A 137 3.94 7.36 -13.59
C THR A 137 2.99 7.36 -14.77
N ILE A 138 2.15 6.34 -14.86
CA ILE A 138 1.19 6.14 -15.95
C ILE A 138 0.11 7.24 -15.94
N SER A 139 -0.40 7.61 -14.78
CA SER A 139 -1.40 8.69 -14.63
C SER A 139 -0.94 10.03 -15.22
N LYS A 140 0.36 10.35 -15.10
CA LYS A 140 0.96 11.56 -15.73
C LYS A 140 0.93 11.49 -17.25
N TYR A 141 1.19 10.32 -17.83
CA TYR A 141 1.08 10.10 -19.27
C TYR A 141 -0.38 10.18 -19.72
N THR A 142 -1.32 9.61 -18.98
CA THR A 142 -2.77 9.73 -19.21
C THR A 142 -3.24 11.18 -19.30
N LYS A 143 -2.83 12.03 -18.35
CA LYS A 143 -3.22 13.44 -18.34
C LYS A 143 -2.60 14.22 -19.51
N LYS A 144 -1.35 13.94 -19.89
CA LYS A 144 -0.68 14.60 -21.01
C LYS A 144 -1.31 14.24 -22.35
N THR A 145 -1.67 12.98 -22.56
CA THR A 145 -2.20 12.50 -23.84
C THR A 145 -3.67 12.87 -24.05
N LYS A 146 -4.48 12.96 -22.98
CA LYS A 146 -5.85 13.50 -23.09
C LYS A 146 -5.91 14.93 -23.67
N ASN A 147 -4.84 15.70 -23.56
CA ASN A 147 -4.76 17.04 -24.14
C ASN A 147 -4.27 17.05 -25.60
N ILE A 148 -3.88 15.89 -26.15
CA ILE A 148 -3.31 15.75 -27.50
C ILE A 148 -4.12 14.65 -28.21
N GLU A 149 -5.23 15.02 -28.84
CA GLU A 149 -6.21 14.12 -29.46
C GLU A 149 -5.62 13.20 -30.56
N THR A 150 -4.41 13.47 -31.04
CA THR A 150 -3.81 12.82 -32.22
C THR A 150 -2.96 11.56 -31.94
N ILE A 151 -2.80 11.11 -30.69
CA ILE A 151 -1.96 9.94 -30.34
C ILE A 151 -2.80 8.82 -29.68
N SER A 152 -3.85 8.34 -30.36
CA SER A 152 -4.78 7.34 -29.76
C SER A 152 -4.16 5.94 -29.61
N HIS A 153 -3.57 5.36 -30.66
CA HIS A 153 -3.21 3.94 -30.64
C HIS A 153 -2.06 3.60 -29.66
N LYS A 154 -1.01 4.44 -29.58
CA LYS A 154 0.08 4.23 -28.62
C LYS A 154 -0.38 4.40 -27.18
N PHE A 155 -1.39 5.21 -26.96
CA PHE A 155 -1.97 5.46 -25.64
C PHE A 155 -2.82 4.29 -25.16
N ASP A 156 -3.64 3.72 -26.05
CA ASP A 156 -4.44 2.53 -25.76
C ASP A 156 -3.55 1.34 -25.38
N ILE A 157 -2.37 1.19 -26.01
CA ILE A 157 -1.38 0.18 -25.63
C ILE A 157 -0.86 0.40 -24.20
N ILE A 158 -0.57 1.66 -23.81
CA ILE A 158 -0.06 1.98 -22.47
C ILE A 158 -1.11 1.69 -21.39
N ILE A 159 -2.36 2.11 -21.61
CA ILE A 159 -3.46 1.84 -20.67
C ILE A 159 -3.75 0.34 -20.60
N SER A 160 -3.84 -0.35 -21.74
CA SER A 160 -4.09 -1.80 -21.77
C SER A 160 -2.98 -2.57 -21.04
N SER A 161 -1.73 -2.19 -21.26
CA SER A 161 -0.58 -2.78 -20.57
C SER A 161 -0.63 -2.51 -19.07
N TYR A 162 -1.02 -1.30 -18.66
CA TYR A 162 -1.25 -0.98 -17.24
C TYR A 162 -2.34 -1.85 -16.64
N ILE A 163 -3.50 -1.99 -17.28
CA ILE A 163 -4.62 -2.80 -16.77
C ILE A 163 -4.18 -4.25 -16.57
N LYS A 164 -3.43 -4.83 -17.53
CA LYS A 164 -2.86 -6.18 -17.39
C LYS A 164 -1.92 -6.28 -16.19
N LEU A 165 -1.03 -5.30 -16.01
CA LEU A 165 -0.14 -5.26 -14.86
C LEU A 165 -0.91 -5.12 -13.55
N SER A 166 -1.92 -4.25 -13.49
CA SER A 166 -2.78 -4.06 -12.33
C SER A 166 -3.52 -5.35 -11.95
N LEU A 167 -4.01 -6.12 -12.93
CA LEU A 167 -4.61 -7.43 -12.67
C LEU A 167 -3.62 -8.40 -12.02
N VAL A 168 -2.36 -8.42 -12.48
CA VAL A 168 -1.30 -9.23 -11.84
C VAL A 168 -1.07 -8.78 -10.39
N TYR A 169 -1.02 -7.47 -10.11
CA TYR A 169 -0.91 -6.97 -8.74
C TYR A 169 -2.10 -7.35 -7.87
N LEU A 170 -3.32 -7.30 -8.39
CA LEU A 170 -4.51 -7.75 -7.65
C LEU A 170 -4.44 -9.24 -7.31
N LEU A 171 -3.94 -10.08 -8.23
CA LEU A 171 -3.71 -11.50 -7.96
C LEU A 171 -2.62 -11.72 -6.89
N ILE A 172 -1.52 -10.96 -6.93
CA ILE A 172 -0.48 -11.00 -5.90
C ILE A 172 -1.06 -10.62 -4.54
N VAL A 173 -1.86 -9.55 -4.48
CA VAL A 173 -2.53 -9.11 -3.25
C VAL A 173 -3.51 -10.16 -2.74
N ALA A 174 -4.29 -10.79 -3.62
CA ALA A 174 -5.20 -11.86 -3.24
C ALA A 174 -4.46 -13.09 -2.70
N GLY A 175 -3.37 -13.50 -3.35
CA GLY A 175 -2.50 -14.58 -2.89
C GLY A 175 -1.86 -14.27 -1.54
N TYR A 176 -1.35 -13.05 -1.37
CA TYR A 176 -0.84 -12.57 -0.09
C TYR A 176 -1.93 -12.61 1.00
N SER A 177 -3.11 -12.05 0.73
CA SER A 177 -4.23 -12.08 1.68
C SER A 177 -4.62 -13.50 2.08
N PHE A 178 -4.55 -14.46 1.16
CA PHE A 178 -4.83 -15.86 1.45
C PHE A 178 -3.81 -16.46 2.41
N LEU A 179 -2.52 -16.35 2.07
CA LEU A 179 -1.42 -16.85 2.92
C LEU A 179 -1.41 -16.18 4.30
N TYR A 180 -1.61 -14.85 4.32
CA TYR A 180 -1.66 -14.07 5.55
C TYR A 180 -2.84 -14.46 6.45
N SER A 181 -3.98 -14.87 5.87
CA SER A 181 -5.14 -15.33 6.66
C SER A 181 -4.87 -16.65 7.37
N TYR A 182 -4.21 -17.60 6.69
CA TYR A 182 -3.75 -18.83 7.33
C TYR A 182 -2.72 -18.54 8.43
N TYR A 183 -1.78 -17.65 8.14
CA TYR A 183 -0.76 -17.24 9.09
C TYR A 183 -1.37 -16.63 10.36
N ILE A 184 -2.30 -15.67 10.24
CA ILE A 184 -3.01 -15.08 11.37
C ILE A 184 -3.75 -16.13 12.19
N LEU A 185 -4.45 -17.06 11.54
CA LEU A 185 -5.27 -18.05 12.23
C LEU A 185 -4.42 -19.09 12.98
N ILE A 186 -3.30 -19.52 12.41
CA ILE A 186 -2.35 -20.40 13.10
C ILE A 186 -1.78 -19.67 14.31
N LEU A 187 -1.36 -18.41 14.14
CA LEU A 187 -0.79 -17.64 15.24
C LEU A 187 -1.84 -17.37 16.34
N SER A 188 -3.08 -17.00 15.99
CA SER A 188 -4.15 -16.73 16.97
C SER A 188 -4.54 -17.96 17.79
N ARG A 189 -4.50 -19.16 17.21
CA ARG A 189 -4.74 -20.41 17.95
C ARG A 189 -3.60 -20.81 18.86
N LEU A 190 -2.36 -20.45 18.52
CA LEU A 190 -1.22 -20.62 19.42
C LEU A 190 -1.26 -19.63 20.60
N LEU A 191 -1.98 -18.51 20.43
CA LEU A 191 -2.10 -17.42 21.40
C LEU A 191 -3.20 -17.65 22.45
N VAL A 192 -4.26 -18.40 22.11
CA VAL A 192 -5.33 -18.77 23.03
C VAL A 192 -4.98 -20.10 23.69
N ARG A 193 -4.50 -20.06 24.94
CA ARG A 193 -4.33 -21.22 25.83
C ARG A 193 -5.28 -21.11 27.01
#